data_AF-A0A9W6UHP5-F1
#
_entry.id   AF-A0A9W6UHP5-F1
#
_cell.length_a   1.000
_cell.length_b   1.000
_cell.length_c   1.000
_cell.angle_alpha   90.00
_cell.angle_beta   90.00
_cell.angle_gamma   90.00
#
_symmetry.space_group_name_H-M   'P 1'
#
loop_
_entity.id
_entity.type
_entity.pdbx_description
1 polymer ?
#
loop_
_entity_poly.entity_id
_entity_poly.type
_entity_poly.pdbx_seq_one_letter_code
_entity_poly.pdbx_strand_id
1 'polypeptide(L)'
;MAPTRILLDEISPYLSRRVIVEYDTQTTAAYLLDPRGEVRVPVWLANHTLAPDSSDPSGLYAGRAPLMPANYTKHPQGRSALNAERLRAVWFEEGDGVALLDDDGLLAVIPGWAEADRGLPGYSREAIGRSSYAWALDDVAGQLWPRVVHAEAYWSWRAASGAWRSVQRSVFNHLNQGVGPPGHYWDVSDGHDPLIRVSERPPTPDRPYTVLSTVGMCGQRMPTLDRYMADTSAYARIELALATTTPPHVAARIFRWLGTFPWRAVTWFGPGHSVKWMEAGEDSPLRGNHTAVLLVSDPAVLSGPSWAPPPDLSGLSFHGDPVNWLWVVPITRPEHLFAKEHDAETLVAKLAAEGRSWILG
;
A
#
# COMPACT_ATOMS: atom_id res chain seq x y z
N MET A 1 -20.62 9.16 32.89
CA MET A 1 -19.79 8.17 32.19
C MET A 1 -18.34 8.50 32.51
N ALA A 2 -17.52 7.50 32.86
CA ALA A 2 -16.08 7.74 32.89
C ALA A 2 -15.62 8.08 31.47
N PRO A 3 -14.72 9.06 31.29
CA PRO A 3 -14.27 9.44 29.96
C PRO A 3 -13.41 8.34 29.33
N THR A 4 -13.64 8.06 28.05
CA THR A 4 -12.73 7.26 27.23
C THR A 4 -11.36 7.95 27.18
N ARG A 5 -10.30 7.19 27.46
CA ARG A 5 -8.91 7.66 27.40
C ARG A 5 -8.20 7.01 26.23
N ILE A 6 -7.57 7.83 25.40
CA ILE A 6 -6.67 7.36 24.34
C ILE A 6 -5.32 6.98 24.97
N LEU A 7 -4.89 5.74 24.75
CA LEU A 7 -3.61 5.20 25.21
C LEU A 7 -2.52 5.30 24.14
N LEU A 8 -2.90 5.16 22.86
CA LEU A 8 -2.01 5.30 21.71
C LEU A 8 -2.81 5.85 20.53
N ASP A 9 -2.17 6.71 19.75
CA ASP A 9 -2.74 7.40 18.61
C ASP A 9 -1.65 7.64 17.57
N GLU A 10 -1.64 6.85 16.51
CA GLU A 10 -0.55 6.87 15.53
C GLU A 10 -1.09 6.77 14.10
N ILE A 11 -0.59 7.63 13.21
CA ILE A 11 -0.91 7.63 11.79
C ILE A 11 0.11 6.76 11.07
N SER A 12 -0.34 5.98 10.08
CA SER A 12 0.56 5.14 9.29
C SER A 12 1.56 5.97 8.49
N PRO A 13 2.74 5.42 8.17
CA PRO A 13 3.79 6.15 7.44
C PRO A 13 3.36 6.73 6.09
N TYR A 14 2.32 6.15 5.48
CA TYR A 14 1.77 6.58 4.19
C TYR A 14 0.47 7.38 4.30
N LEU A 15 0.11 7.81 5.51
CA LEU A 15 -1.08 8.62 5.81
C LEU A 15 -2.41 7.97 5.37
N SER A 16 -2.40 6.65 5.19
CA SER A 16 -3.51 5.88 4.64
C SER A 16 -4.34 5.19 5.72
N ARG A 17 -3.80 5.09 6.92
CA ARG A 17 -4.42 4.49 8.10
C ARG A 17 -4.03 5.24 9.36
N ARG A 18 -4.78 5.01 10.42
CA ARG A 18 -4.47 5.45 11.78
C ARG A 18 -4.85 4.34 12.74
N VAL A 19 -4.05 4.09 13.76
CA VAL A 19 -4.40 3.20 14.85
C VAL A 19 -4.66 4.01 16.11
N ILE A 20 -5.79 3.76 16.75
CA ILE A 20 -6.13 4.33 18.05
C ILE A 20 -6.34 3.19 19.02
N VAL A 21 -5.74 3.26 20.19
CA VAL A 21 -6.01 2.36 21.32
C VAL A 21 -6.72 3.14 22.40
N GLU A 22 -7.92 2.68 22.76
CA GLU A 22 -8.79 3.36 23.71
C GLU A 22 -9.06 2.49 24.93
N TYR A 23 -9.23 3.15 26.07
CA TYR A 23 -9.61 2.55 27.33
C TYR A 23 -10.84 3.28 27.90
N ASP A 24 -11.92 2.54 28.19
CA ASP A 24 -13.19 3.11 28.66
C ASP A 24 -13.56 2.72 30.10
N THR A 25 -12.57 2.29 30.90
CA THR A 25 -12.70 1.68 32.25
C THR A 25 -13.18 0.25 32.30
N GLN A 26 -13.86 -0.25 31.28
CA GLN A 26 -14.32 -1.65 31.23
C GLN A 26 -13.51 -2.47 30.24
N THR A 27 -13.10 -1.87 29.13
CA THR A 27 -12.44 -2.53 28.02
C THR A 27 -11.28 -1.66 27.51
N THR A 28 -10.22 -2.32 27.04
CA THR A 28 -9.28 -1.72 26.10
C THR A 28 -9.47 -2.35 24.73
N ALA A 29 -9.59 -1.53 23.70
CA ALA A 29 -9.71 -1.95 22.32
C ALA A 29 -8.83 -1.09 21.41
N ALA A 30 -8.39 -1.67 20.31
CA ALA A 30 -7.72 -0.93 19.24
C ALA A 30 -8.62 -0.84 18.00
N TYR A 31 -8.50 0.28 17.30
CA TYR A 31 -9.24 0.57 16.08
C TYR A 31 -8.24 0.95 15.00
N LEU A 32 -8.27 0.22 13.89
CA LEU A 32 -7.65 0.66 12.65
C LEU A 32 -8.67 1.50 11.89
N LEU A 33 -8.36 2.77 11.67
CA LEU A 33 -9.20 3.73 10.97
C LEU A 33 -8.67 4.03 9.58
N ASP A 34 -9.57 4.41 8.68
CA ASP A 34 -9.21 5.02 7.40
C ASP A 34 -8.85 6.52 7.56
N PRO A 35 -8.40 7.20 6.48
CA PRO A 35 -8.03 8.61 6.56
C PRO A 35 -9.19 9.56 6.89
N ARG A 36 -10.45 9.11 6.78
CA ARG A 36 -11.65 9.88 7.13
C ARG A 36 -12.04 9.70 8.60
N GLY A 37 -11.35 8.81 9.32
CA GLY A 37 -11.66 8.46 10.70
C GLY A 37 -12.76 7.42 10.83
N GLU A 38 -13.11 6.71 9.75
CA GLU A 38 -14.04 5.58 9.83
C GLU A 38 -13.31 4.33 10.33
N VAL A 39 -13.90 3.63 11.30
CA VAL A 39 -13.34 2.38 11.82
C VAL A 39 -13.43 1.29 10.75
N ARG A 40 -12.28 0.76 10.36
CA ARG A 40 -12.17 -0.36 9.42
C ARG A 40 -12.13 -1.70 10.13
N VAL A 41 -11.33 -1.78 11.19
CA VAL A 41 -11.14 -3.02 11.95
C VAL A 41 -11.00 -2.68 13.43
N PRO A 42 -11.99 -3.02 14.27
CA PRO A 42 -11.80 -3.09 15.71
C PRO A 42 -11.09 -4.41 16.09
N VAL A 43 -10.28 -4.36 17.14
CA VAL A 43 -9.74 -5.55 17.81
C VAL A 43 -9.80 -5.36 19.32
N TRP A 44 -10.40 -6.31 20.01
CA TRP A 44 -10.44 -6.32 21.48
C TRP A 44 -9.06 -6.67 22.05
N LEU A 45 -8.61 -5.92 23.06
CA LEU A 45 -7.32 -6.15 23.71
C LEU A 45 -7.45 -6.69 25.13
N ALA A 46 -8.36 -6.15 25.95
CA ALA A 46 -8.51 -6.56 27.34
C ALA A 46 -9.87 -6.19 27.95
N ASN A 47 -10.33 -7.01 28.89
CA ASN A 47 -11.37 -6.64 29.86
C ASN A 47 -10.68 -6.14 31.14
N HIS A 48 -11.28 -5.14 31.77
CA HIS A 48 -10.86 -4.58 33.07
C HIS A 48 -11.87 -4.85 34.18
N THR A 49 -13.01 -5.45 33.81
CA THR A 49 -14.04 -5.94 34.72
C THR A 49 -14.31 -7.42 34.45
N LEU A 50 -15.18 -8.01 35.26
CA LEU A 50 -15.64 -9.38 35.07
C LEU A 50 -16.19 -9.58 33.65
N ALA A 51 -15.73 -10.64 32.97
CA ALA A 51 -16.19 -11.03 31.65
C ALA A 51 -17.61 -11.60 31.72
N PRO A 52 -18.50 -11.23 30.79
CA PRO A 52 -19.85 -11.79 30.74
C PRO A 52 -19.83 -13.25 30.25
N ASP A 53 -20.88 -14.01 30.53
CA ASP A 53 -21.03 -15.38 30.03
C ASP A 53 -21.27 -15.43 28.52
N SER A 54 -21.89 -14.39 27.95
CA SER A 54 -22.21 -14.30 26.53
C SER A 54 -21.95 -12.90 25.97
N SER A 55 -21.88 -12.82 24.64
CA SER A 55 -21.70 -11.57 23.92
C SER A 55 -22.92 -10.66 24.11
N ASP A 56 -22.69 -9.41 24.55
CA ASP A 56 -23.71 -8.36 24.59
C ASP A 56 -23.33 -7.22 23.63
N PRO A 57 -23.97 -7.12 22.44
CA PRO A 57 -23.70 -6.06 21.49
C PRO A 57 -24.35 -4.72 21.87
N SER A 58 -25.14 -4.64 22.95
CA SER A 58 -25.89 -3.42 23.33
C SER A 58 -24.98 -2.20 23.52
N GLY A 59 -23.76 -2.41 24.03
CA GLY A 59 -22.74 -1.36 24.21
C GLY A 59 -22.23 -0.76 22.91
N LEU A 60 -22.23 -1.52 21.81
CA LEU A 60 -21.77 -1.04 20.49
C LEU A 60 -22.65 0.11 19.98
N TYR A 61 -23.96 0.04 20.19
CA TYR A 61 -24.88 1.12 19.82
C TYR A 61 -24.66 2.42 20.60
N ALA A 62 -23.98 2.34 21.74
CA ALA A 62 -23.59 3.47 22.57
C ALA A 62 -22.13 3.90 22.34
N GLY A 63 -21.46 3.38 21.30
CA GLY A 63 -20.07 3.71 20.98
C GLY A 63 -19.04 3.18 21.98
N ARG A 64 -19.37 2.12 22.74
CA ARG A 64 -18.46 1.49 23.72
C ARG A 64 -17.90 0.18 23.19
N ALA A 65 -16.65 -0.10 23.57
CA ALA A 65 -16.01 -1.37 23.22
C ALA A 65 -16.66 -2.52 24.01
N PRO A 66 -17.04 -3.63 23.35
CA PRO A 66 -17.70 -4.73 24.03
C PRO A 66 -16.73 -5.50 24.93
N LEU A 67 -17.24 -6.03 26.04
CA LEU A 67 -16.49 -6.98 26.85
C LEU A 67 -16.38 -8.33 26.13
N MET A 68 -15.20 -8.92 26.10
CA MET A 68 -15.01 -10.29 25.62
C MET A 68 -15.67 -11.28 26.60
N PRO A 69 -16.47 -12.26 26.12
CA PRO A 69 -17.05 -13.27 27.00
C PRO A 69 -15.99 -14.17 27.66
N ALA A 70 -16.32 -14.72 28.84
CA ALA A 70 -15.39 -15.44 29.71
C ALA A 70 -14.70 -16.64 29.05
N ASN A 71 -15.36 -17.31 28.09
CA ASN A 71 -14.82 -18.43 27.34
C ASN A 71 -13.84 -18.02 26.22
N TYR A 72 -13.71 -16.73 25.91
CA TYR A 72 -12.85 -16.20 24.85
C TYR A 72 -11.75 -15.25 25.36
N THR A 73 -11.55 -15.14 26.68
CA THR A 73 -10.50 -14.31 27.29
C THR A 73 -9.64 -15.11 28.26
N LYS A 74 -8.33 -14.86 28.26
CA LYS A 74 -7.38 -15.42 29.25
C LYS A 74 -7.58 -14.81 30.65
N HIS A 75 -8.31 -13.70 30.76
CA HIS A 75 -8.53 -12.96 32.00
C HIS A 75 -10.03 -12.74 32.28
N PRO A 76 -10.78 -13.80 32.66
CA PRO A 76 -12.23 -13.69 32.89
C PRO A 76 -12.58 -12.78 34.08
N GLN A 77 -11.68 -12.59 35.04
CA GLN A 77 -11.86 -11.66 36.17
C GLN A 77 -11.51 -10.21 35.81
N GLY A 78 -11.10 -9.95 34.57
CA GLY A 78 -10.48 -8.70 34.16
C GLY A 78 -9.00 -8.62 34.51
N ARG A 79 -8.31 -7.64 33.93
CA ARG A 79 -6.91 -7.31 34.22
C ARG A 79 -6.73 -5.81 34.40
N SER A 80 -5.57 -5.41 34.94
CA SER A 80 -5.21 -3.99 35.04
C SER A 80 -5.18 -3.32 33.65
N ALA A 81 -5.46 -2.01 33.64
CA ALA A 81 -5.36 -1.20 32.43
C ALA A 81 -3.96 -1.30 31.80
N LEU A 82 -3.90 -1.28 30.47
CA LEU A 82 -2.62 -1.22 29.76
C LEU A 82 -1.90 0.10 30.08
N ASN A 83 -0.57 0.03 30.17
CA ASN A 83 0.25 1.22 30.36
C ASN A 83 0.49 1.91 29.01
N ALA A 84 -0.04 3.13 28.87
CA ALA A 84 0.12 3.93 27.66
C ALA A 84 1.60 4.19 27.29
N GLU A 85 2.48 4.39 28.28
CA GLU A 85 3.91 4.69 28.04
C GLU A 85 4.70 3.50 27.49
N ARG A 86 4.17 2.28 27.62
CA ARG A 86 4.81 1.04 27.18
C ARG A 86 4.21 0.51 25.88
N LEU A 87 3.08 1.08 25.46
CA LEU A 87 2.37 0.67 24.26
C LEU A 87 3.01 1.33 23.04
N ARG A 88 3.30 0.53 22.01
CA ARG A 88 3.85 1.01 20.75
C ARG A 88 3.20 0.33 19.56
N ALA A 89 3.09 1.06 18.45
CA ALA A 89 2.72 0.50 17.16
C ALA A 89 3.96 0.20 16.31
N VAL A 90 3.87 -0.86 15.52
CA VAL A 90 4.81 -1.19 14.44
C VAL A 90 3.97 -1.44 13.20
N TRP A 91 3.99 -0.48 12.28
CA TRP A 91 3.36 -0.63 10.97
C TRP A 91 4.13 -1.63 10.12
N PHE A 92 3.45 -2.49 9.37
CA PHE A 92 4.12 -3.30 8.35
C PHE A 92 4.68 -2.43 7.22
N GLU A 93 5.64 -2.95 6.45
CA GLU A 93 6.31 -2.21 5.36
C GLU A 93 5.31 -1.64 4.35
N GLU A 94 4.21 -2.37 4.11
CA GLU A 94 3.12 -1.96 3.24
C GLU A 94 2.30 -0.77 3.80
N GLY A 95 2.37 -0.51 5.11
CA GLY A 95 1.71 0.58 5.81
C GLY A 95 0.19 0.46 5.96
N ASP A 96 -0.40 -0.70 5.64
CA ASP A 96 -1.83 -0.99 5.73
C ASP A 96 -2.21 -1.92 6.89
N GLY A 97 -1.23 -2.64 7.46
CA GLY A 97 -1.36 -3.44 8.68
C GLY A 97 -0.44 -2.95 9.81
N VAL A 98 -0.80 -3.28 11.05
CA VAL A 98 -0.11 -2.80 12.25
C VAL A 98 -0.04 -3.89 13.33
N ALA A 99 1.09 -3.97 14.01
CA ALA A 99 1.27 -4.72 15.25
C ALA A 99 1.31 -3.76 16.44
N LEU A 100 0.69 -4.15 17.54
CA LEU A 100 0.76 -3.47 18.82
C LEU A 100 1.63 -4.30 19.76
N LEU A 101 2.54 -3.64 20.47
CA LEU A 101 3.45 -4.27 21.41
C LEU A 101 3.43 -3.55 22.75
N ASP A 102 3.71 -4.31 23.80
CA ASP A 102 4.03 -3.83 25.15
C ASP A 102 5.32 -4.51 25.66
N ASP A 103 5.61 -4.36 26.96
CA ASP A 103 6.80 -4.97 27.59
C ASP A 103 6.83 -6.51 27.47
N ASP A 104 5.67 -7.14 27.39
CA ASP A 104 5.54 -8.60 27.30
C ASP A 104 5.62 -9.09 25.83
N GLY A 105 5.86 -8.17 24.88
CA GLY A 105 6.05 -8.47 23.47
C GLY A 105 4.80 -8.18 22.62
N LEU A 106 4.49 -9.08 21.68
CA LEU A 106 3.39 -8.88 20.73
C LEU A 106 2.04 -8.95 21.44
N LEU A 107 1.33 -7.83 21.51
CA LEU A 107 0.02 -7.70 22.15
C LEU A 107 -1.12 -7.98 21.16
N ALA A 108 -1.04 -7.42 19.95
CA ALA A 108 -2.06 -7.59 18.93
C ALA A 108 -1.49 -7.38 17.52
N VAL A 109 -2.19 -7.90 16.52
CA VAL A 109 -1.91 -7.63 15.11
C VAL A 109 -3.22 -7.36 14.39
N ILE A 110 -3.28 -6.26 13.65
CA ILE A 110 -4.34 -5.94 12.70
C ILE A 110 -3.74 -6.04 11.30
N PRO A 111 -3.88 -7.18 10.59
CA PRO A 111 -3.34 -7.32 9.24
C PRO A 111 -4.00 -6.36 8.25
N GLY A 112 -3.28 -5.97 7.20
CA GLY A 112 -3.82 -5.13 6.12
C GLY A 112 -5.00 -5.76 5.37
N TRP A 113 -5.15 -7.08 5.47
CA TRP A 113 -6.28 -7.85 4.93
C TRP A 113 -7.49 -8.01 5.85
N ALA A 114 -7.42 -7.56 7.11
CA ALA A 114 -8.53 -7.73 8.03
C ALA A 114 -9.80 -6.97 7.56
N GLU A 115 -10.94 -7.61 7.75
CA GLU A 115 -12.27 -7.17 7.32
C GLU A 115 -13.29 -7.59 8.40
N ALA A 116 -13.47 -6.73 9.40
CA ALA A 116 -14.31 -7.05 10.55
C ALA A 116 -15.79 -7.25 10.16
N ASP A 117 -16.27 -6.51 9.16
CA ASP A 117 -17.62 -6.67 8.57
C ASP A 117 -17.83 -8.04 7.90
N ARG A 118 -16.74 -8.72 7.52
CA ARG A 118 -16.73 -10.08 6.98
C ARG A 118 -16.33 -11.15 8.00
N GLY A 119 -16.27 -10.80 9.29
CA GLY A 119 -15.93 -11.73 10.36
C GLY A 119 -14.43 -12.06 10.45
N LEU A 120 -13.57 -11.20 9.90
CA LEU A 120 -12.11 -11.32 9.95
C LEU A 120 -11.52 -10.17 10.81
N PRO A 121 -11.64 -10.26 12.15
CA PRO A 121 -11.07 -9.25 13.06
C PRO A 121 -9.55 -9.37 13.14
N GLY A 122 -8.92 -8.47 13.91
CA GLY A 122 -7.52 -8.61 14.30
C GLY A 122 -7.26 -9.74 15.30
N TYR A 123 -5.98 -9.96 15.57
CA TYR A 123 -5.49 -10.92 16.55
C TYR A 123 -5.12 -10.22 17.85
N SER A 124 -5.37 -10.89 18.99
CA SER A 124 -5.04 -10.40 20.32
C SER A 124 -4.39 -11.50 21.16
N ARG A 125 -3.33 -11.15 21.89
CA ARG A 125 -2.63 -12.02 22.84
C ARG A 125 -3.56 -12.51 23.94
N GLU A 126 -4.53 -11.69 24.32
CA GLU A 126 -5.40 -11.97 25.47
C GLU A 126 -6.64 -12.80 25.10
N ALA A 127 -6.87 -13.01 23.81
CA ALA A 127 -8.01 -13.78 23.30
C ALA A 127 -7.75 -15.29 23.34
N ILE A 128 -8.83 -16.06 23.47
CA ILE A 128 -8.85 -17.53 23.35
C ILE A 128 -9.70 -17.89 22.13
N GLY A 129 -9.22 -18.79 21.27
CA GLY A 129 -9.96 -19.26 20.10
C GLY A 129 -10.32 -18.13 19.13
N ARG A 130 -11.51 -18.20 18.53
CA ARG A 130 -12.01 -17.21 17.57
C ARG A 130 -13.34 -16.65 18.04
N SER A 131 -13.42 -15.33 18.21
CA SER A 131 -14.66 -14.61 18.44
C SER A 131 -14.88 -13.53 17.38
N SER A 132 -16.02 -12.84 17.46
CA SER A 132 -16.31 -11.67 16.63
C SER A 132 -15.45 -10.44 16.96
N TYR A 133 -14.77 -10.43 18.11
CA TYR A 133 -14.05 -9.25 18.61
C TYR A 133 -12.53 -9.34 18.43
N ALA A 134 -11.98 -10.55 18.49
CA ALA A 134 -10.58 -10.84 18.22
C ALA A 134 -10.38 -12.33 18.01
N TRP A 135 -9.33 -12.69 17.28
CA TRP A 135 -8.82 -14.06 17.22
C TRP A 135 -7.60 -14.21 18.13
N ALA A 136 -7.39 -15.41 18.69
CA ALA A 136 -6.23 -15.72 19.50
C ALA A 136 -4.94 -15.56 18.68
N LEU A 137 -4.00 -14.81 19.23
CA LEU A 137 -2.70 -14.58 18.60
C LEU A 137 -1.79 -15.82 18.69
N ASP A 138 -1.90 -16.62 19.74
CA ASP A 138 -1.00 -17.76 20.02
C ASP A 138 -0.89 -18.72 18.82
N ASP A 139 -1.99 -18.98 18.13
CA ASP A 139 -2.07 -19.91 17.00
C ASP A 139 -1.25 -19.45 15.77
N VAL A 140 -0.99 -18.15 15.67
CA VAL A 140 -0.36 -17.52 14.49
C VAL A 140 0.88 -16.70 14.84
N ALA A 141 1.21 -16.54 16.13
CA ALA A 141 2.30 -15.69 16.59
C ALA A 141 3.64 -16.01 15.92
N GLY A 142 3.96 -17.31 15.78
CA GLY A 142 5.20 -17.74 15.11
C GLY A 142 5.30 -17.35 13.63
N GLN A 143 4.16 -17.15 12.95
CA GLN A 143 4.11 -16.72 11.55
C GLN A 143 4.09 -15.19 11.42
N LEU A 144 3.43 -14.50 12.36
CA LEU A 144 3.32 -13.04 12.35
C LEU A 144 4.54 -12.33 12.93
N TRP A 145 5.21 -12.92 13.92
CA TRP A 145 6.36 -12.31 14.57
C TRP A 145 7.50 -11.96 13.61
N PRO A 146 7.89 -12.83 12.64
CA PRO A 146 8.87 -12.45 11.62
C PRO A 146 8.47 -11.22 10.80
N ARG A 147 7.17 -11.02 10.52
CA ARG A 147 6.69 -9.81 9.83
C ARG A 147 6.87 -8.55 10.68
N VAL A 148 6.67 -8.64 11.99
CA VAL A 148 6.88 -7.53 12.93
C VAL A 148 8.36 -7.17 12.99
N VAL A 149 9.24 -8.16 13.16
CA VAL A 149 10.70 -7.94 13.19
C VAL A 149 11.21 -7.35 11.87
N HIS A 150 10.72 -7.85 10.73
CA HIS A 150 11.04 -7.28 9.42
C HIS A 150 10.61 -5.82 9.32
N ALA A 151 9.40 -5.51 9.78
CA ALA A 151 8.87 -4.15 9.76
C ALA A 151 9.70 -3.19 10.63
N GLU A 152 10.08 -3.59 11.85
CA GLU A 152 10.98 -2.79 12.71
C GLU A 152 12.32 -2.52 12.02
N ALA A 153 12.94 -3.56 11.44
CA ALA A 153 14.19 -3.42 10.70
C ALA A 153 14.05 -2.51 9.48
N TYR A 154 12.95 -2.63 8.74
CA TYR A 154 12.64 -1.81 7.58
C TYR A 154 12.49 -0.33 7.96
N TRP A 155 11.71 -0.01 9.00
CA TRP A 155 11.53 1.39 9.42
C TRP A 155 12.78 1.98 10.06
N SER A 156 13.56 1.16 10.79
CA SER A 156 14.88 1.56 11.27
C SER A 156 15.82 1.91 10.12
N TRP A 157 15.85 1.08 9.08
CA TRP A 157 16.59 1.38 7.85
C TRP A 157 16.07 2.66 7.19
N ARG A 158 14.74 2.81 7.02
CA ARG A 158 14.12 3.95 6.35
C ARG A 158 14.43 5.28 7.04
N ALA A 159 14.52 5.27 8.37
CA ALA A 159 14.89 6.44 9.18
C ALA A 159 16.38 6.83 9.09
N ALA A 160 17.25 5.94 8.58
CA ALA A 160 18.67 6.23 8.46
C ALA A 160 18.95 7.27 7.36
N SER A 161 19.91 8.17 7.59
CA SER A 161 20.23 9.32 6.72
C SER A 161 20.65 8.98 5.28
N GLY A 162 20.95 7.71 4.99
CA GLY A 162 21.32 7.22 3.65
C GLY A 162 20.26 6.40 2.92
N ALA A 163 19.11 6.11 3.55
CA ALA A 163 18.12 5.16 3.03
C ALA A 163 17.60 5.58 1.65
N TRP A 164 17.08 6.81 1.53
CA TRP A 164 16.62 7.35 0.25
C TRP A 164 17.71 7.34 -0.83
N ARG A 165 18.94 7.73 -0.46
CA ARG A 165 20.08 7.75 -1.40
C ARG A 165 20.44 6.35 -1.90
N SER A 166 20.22 5.30 -1.10
CA SER A 166 20.42 3.92 -1.56
C SER A 166 19.39 3.51 -2.60
N VAL A 167 18.10 3.80 -2.37
CA VAL A 167 17.01 3.57 -3.35
C VAL A 167 17.32 4.29 -4.67
N GLN A 168 17.59 5.60 -4.59
CA GLN A 168 17.88 6.43 -5.75
C GLN A 168 19.07 5.90 -6.57
N ARG A 169 20.15 5.47 -5.89
CA ARG A 169 21.35 4.95 -6.54
C ARG A 169 21.08 3.63 -7.26
N SER A 170 20.35 2.71 -6.64
CA SER A 170 20.01 1.42 -7.26
C SER A 170 19.22 1.62 -8.55
N VAL A 171 18.16 2.44 -8.50
CA VAL A 171 17.32 2.70 -9.69
C VAL A 171 18.10 3.46 -10.77
N PHE A 172 18.91 4.46 -10.41
CA PHE A 172 19.71 5.19 -11.40
C PHE A 172 20.79 4.36 -12.05
N ASN A 173 21.49 3.51 -11.30
CA ASN A 173 22.48 2.61 -11.89
C ASN A 173 21.82 1.68 -12.91
N HIS A 174 20.64 1.15 -12.57
CA HIS A 174 19.84 0.32 -13.46
C HIS A 174 19.43 1.06 -14.74
N LEU A 175 18.83 2.25 -14.60
CA LEU A 175 18.39 3.06 -15.74
C LEU A 175 19.56 3.53 -16.62
N ASN A 176 20.72 3.85 -16.02
CA ASN A 176 21.92 4.23 -16.79
C ASN A 176 22.41 3.08 -17.66
N GLN A 177 22.32 1.83 -17.17
CA GLN A 177 22.76 0.64 -17.89
C GLN A 177 21.74 0.20 -18.97
N GLY A 178 20.45 0.18 -18.65
CA GLY A 178 19.40 -0.32 -19.55
C GLY A 178 18.81 0.72 -20.51
N VAL A 179 18.83 2.01 -20.14
CA VAL A 179 18.11 3.07 -20.87
C VAL A 179 19.03 4.17 -21.38
N GLY A 180 20.07 4.52 -20.63
CA GLY A 180 21.07 5.51 -21.02
C GLY A 180 21.11 6.77 -20.16
N PRO A 181 21.73 7.86 -20.65
CA PRO A 181 22.08 9.02 -19.83
C PRO A 181 20.84 9.75 -19.26
N PRO A 182 20.96 10.35 -18.06
CA PRO A 182 19.87 11.07 -17.42
C PRO A 182 19.61 12.43 -18.08
N GLY A 183 18.35 12.86 -18.05
CA GLY A 183 17.89 14.22 -18.33
C GLY A 183 17.49 14.93 -17.03
N HIS A 184 16.31 15.54 -17.03
CA HIS A 184 15.75 16.17 -15.83
C HIS A 184 15.32 15.15 -14.76
N TYR A 185 15.15 15.66 -13.55
CA TYR A 185 14.71 14.92 -12.38
C TYR A 185 13.75 15.76 -11.56
N TRP A 186 12.55 15.24 -11.29
CA TRP A 186 11.49 15.99 -10.62
C TRP A 186 11.05 15.33 -9.33
N ASP A 187 10.66 16.16 -8.37
CA ASP A 187 9.90 15.75 -7.20
C ASP A 187 8.41 15.72 -7.50
N VAL A 188 7.80 14.56 -7.31
CA VAL A 188 6.36 14.35 -7.47
C VAL A 188 5.69 13.82 -6.21
N SER A 189 6.45 13.72 -5.10
CA SER A 189 5.90 13.47 -3.77
C SER A 189 5.34 14.77 -3.18
N ASP A 190 4.47 14.65 -2.18
CA ASP A 190 3.93 15.78 -1.42
C ASP A 190 4.67 16.01 -0.09
N GLY A 191 5.96 15.63 -0.05
CA GLY A 191 6.82 15.79 1.11
C GLY A 191 6.67 14.69 2.18
N HIS A 192 5.79 13.71 1.96
CA HIS A 192 5.60 12.56 2.84
C HIS A 192 6.01 11.27 2.15
N ASP A 193 6.22 10.22 2.93
CA ASP A 193 6.42 8.90 2.40
C ASP A 193 5.14 8.39 1.69
N PRO A 194 5.26 7.59 0.62
CA PRO A 194 6.52 7.23 -0.02
C PRO A 194 7.11 8.39 -0.84
N LEU A 195 8.42 8.61 -0.71
CA LEU A 195 9.14 9.53 -1.57
C LEU A 195 9.19 8.98 -3.00
N ILE A 196 8.56 9.71 -3.93
CA ILE A 196 8.57 9.40 -5.36
C ILE A 196 9.21 10.56 -6.11
N ARG A 197 10.09 10.24 -7.04
CA ARG A 197 10.67 11.17 -8.01
C ARG A 197 10.46 10.64 -9.42
N VAL A 198 10.61 11.51 -10.43
CA VAL A 198 10.54 11.12 -11.84
C VAL A 198 11.88 11.40 -12.49
N SER A 199 12.48 10.38 -13.11
CA SER A 199 13.68 10.48 -13.93
C SER A 199 13.32 10.59 -15.40
N GLU A 200 13.99 11.49 -16.10
CA GLU A 200 13.98 11.56 -17.55
C GLU A 200 15.17 10.81 -18.16
N ARG A 201 14.93 10.13 -19.27
CA ARG A 201 15.92 9.61 -20.21
C ARG A 201 15.60 10.18 -21.59
N PRO A 202 16.31 11.24 -22.03
CA PRO A 202 16.00 11.93 -23.28
C PRO A 202 16.07 11.00 -24.52
N PRO A 203 15.53 11.45 -25.66
CA PRO A 203 15.73 10.77 -26.93
C PRO A 203 17.21 10.63 -27.28
N THR A 204 17.53 9.59 -28.04
CA THR A 204 18.86 9.33 -28.58
C THR A 204 18.74 9.12 -30.10
N PRO A 205 19.84 9.10 -30.88
CA PRO A 205 19.77 8.78 -32.31
C PRO A 205 19.01 7.48 -32.63
N ASP A 206 19.14 6.46 -31.76
CA ASP A 206 18.52 5.15 -31.93
C ASP A 206 17.16 5.01 -31.20
N ARG A 207 16.72 6.07 -30.50
CA ARG A 207 15.46 6.07 -29.73
C ARG A 207 14.79 7.46 -29.83
N PRO A 208 13.77 7.64 -30.68
CA PRO A 208 13.20 8.96 -30.98
C PRO A 208 12.19 9.46 -29.93
N TYR A 209 12.19 8.89 -28.73
CA TYR A 209 11.25 9.22 -27.66
C TYR A 209 11.96 9.29 -26.30
N THR A 210 11.37 10.05 -25.39
CA THR A 210 11.79 10.18 -24.00
C THR A 210 11.22 9.03 -23.20
N VAL A 211 12.00 8.47 -22.27
CA VAL A 211 11.49 7.56 -21.23
C VAL A 211 11.44 8.31 -19.90
N LEU A 212 10.24 8.42 -19.34
CA LEU A 212 10.01 8.87 -17.98
C LEU A 212 9.82 7.66 -17.09
N SER A 213 10.40 7.69 -15.90
CA SER A 213 10.29 6.60 -14.92
C SER A 213 10.17 7.12 -13.52
N THR A 214 9.40 6.44 -12.67
CA THR A 214 9.48 6.69 -11.23
C THR A 214 10.81 6.21 -10.68
N VAL A 215 11.23 6.88 -9.62
CA VAL A 215 12.32 6.47 -8.73
C VAL A 215 11.76 6.55 -7.34
N GLY A 216 11.69 5.42 -6.65
CA GLY A 216 11.30 5.35 -5.25
C GLY A 216 10.10 4.46 -4.96
N MET A 217 9.30 4.05 -5.96
CA MET A 217 8.16 3.15 -5.72
C MET A 217 8.63 1.79 -5.21
N CYS A 218 9.76 1.29 -5.72
CA CYS A 218 10.31 0.00 -5.29
C CYS A 218 10.89 0.03 -3.87
N GLY A 219 11.10 1.22 -3.30
CA GLY A 219 11.66 1.43 -1.96
C GLY A 219 10.80 0.85 -0.83
N GLN A 220 9.56 0.46 -1.12
CA GLN A 220 8.60 -0.12 -0.19
C GLN A 220 7.74 -1.17 -0.90
N ARG A 221 7.16 -2.11 -0.15
CA ARG A 221 6.23 -3.11 -0.68
C ARG A 221 4.84 -2.51 -0.92
N MET A 222 4.12 -3.02 -1.92
CA MET A 222 2.75 -2.61 -2.22
C MET A 222 1.73 -3.21 -1.22
N PRO A 223 0.72 -2.42 -0.79
CA PRO A 223 -0.34 -2.88 0.10
C PRO A 223 -1.16 -4.04 -0.44
N THR A 224 -1.87 -4.72 0.45
CA THR A 224 -2.97 -5.67 0.14
C THR A 224 -2.63 -6.91 -0.69
N LEU A 225 -1.38 -7.10 -1.14
CA LEU A 225 -0.99 -8.26 -1.94
C LEU A 225 -1.26 -9.59 -1.22
N ASP A 226 -1.07 -9.62 0.10
CA ASP A 226 -1.31 -10.81 0.94
C ASP A 226 -2.79 -11.23 1.02
N ARG A 227 -3.72 -10.40 0.53
CA ARG A 227 -5.13 -10.79 0.28
C ARG A 227 -5.29 -11.74 -0.90
N TYR A 228 -4.44 -11.59 -1.91
CA TYR A 228 -4.64 -12.20 -3.23
C TYR A 228 -3.67 -13.34 -3.50
N MET A 229 -2.51 -13.36 -2.85
CA MET A 229 -1.46 -14.33 -3.09
C MET A 229 -0.64 -14.62 -1.83
N ALA A 230 -0.21 -15.87 -1.69
CA ALA A 230 0.62 -16.31 -0.56
C ALA A 230 2.09 -15.86 -0.72
N ASP A 231 2.64 -15.95 -1.94
CA ASP A 231 3.94 -15.38 -2.28
C ASP A 231 3.72 -14.05 -3.00
N THR A 232 4.10 -12.97 -2.33
CA THR A 232 3.93 -11.61 -2.83
C THR A 232 5.17 -11.08 -3.52
N SER A 233 6.33 -11.75 -3.43
CA SER A 233 7.64 -11.18 -3.80
C SER A 233 7.67 -10.71 -5.25
N ALA A 234 7.12 -11.53 -6.17
CA ALA A 234 7.06 -11.22 -7.59
C ALA A 234 6.24 -9.97 -7.92
N TYR A 235 5.40 -9.47 -7.01
CA TYR A 235 4.55 -8.29 -7.21
C TYR A 235 4.79 -7.21 -6.16
N ALA A 236 5.65 -7.44 -5.18
CA ALA A 236 5.75 -6.58 -4.01
C ALA A 236 6.29 -5.19 -4.35
N ARG A 237 7.17 -5.10 -5.35
CA ARG A 237 7.89 -3.86 -5.68
C ARG A 237 7.75 -3.56 -7.15
N ILE A 238 7.41 -2.31 -7.45
CA ILE A 238 7.30 -1.82 -8.82
C ILE A 238 8.03 -0.49 -9.00
N GLU A 239 8.31 -0.16 -10.25
CA GLU A 239 8.43 1.21 -10.73
C GLU A 239 7.49 1.39 -11.94
N LEU A 240 7.10 2.63 -12.22
CA LEU A 240 6.31 2.98 -13.38
C LEU A 240 7.19 3.59 -14.47
N ALA A 241 6.85 3.34 -15.73
CA ALA A 241 7.52 3.92 -16.89
C ALA A 241 6.52 4.48 -17.91
N LEU A 242 6.93 5.48 -18.68
CA LEU A 242 6.15 6.06 -19.78
C LEU A 242 7.10 6.47 -20.90
N ALA A 243 6.82 6.06 -22.14
CA ALA A 243 7.47 6.60 -23.31
C ALA A 243 6.67 7.78 -23.86
N THR A 244 7.33 8.86 -24.28
CA THR A 244 6.62 10.04 -24.78
C THR A 244 7.43 10.88 -25.77
N THR A 245 6.72 11.51 -26.72
CA THR A 245 7.20 12.62 -27.56
C THR A 245 6.61 13.97 -27.14
N THR A 246 5.64 13.98 -26.23
CA THR A 246 5.14 15.19 -25.55
C THR A 246 6.27 15.82 -24.72
N PRO A 247 6.28 17.15 -24.48
CA PRO A 247 7.25 17.77 -23.60
C PRO A 247 7.36 17.05 -22.24
N PRO A 248 8.56 16.60 -21.82
CA PRO A 248 8.74 15.70 -20.68
C PRO A 248 8.12 16.20 -19.36
N HIS A 249 8.24 17.51 -19.09
CA HIS A 249 7.67 18.13 -17.90
C HIS A 249 6.13 18.10 -17.87
N VAL A 250 5.46 18.04 -19.03
CA VAL A 250 4.00 17.90 -19.13
C VAL A 250 3.63 16.44 -18.86
N ALA A 251 4.29 15.49 -19.52
CA ALA A 251 4.04 14.05 -19.36
C ALA A 251 4.35 13.55 -17.94
N ALA A 252 5.38 14.09 -17.28
CA ALA A 252 5.78 13.71 -15.92
C ALA A 252 4.67 13.92 -14.87
N ARG A 253 3.68 14.77 -15.15
CA ARG A 253 2.59 15.08 -14.21
C ARG A 253 1.70 13.87 -13.91
N ILE A 254 1.60 12.89 -14.82
CA ILE A 254 0.85 11.65 -14.60
C ILE A 254 1.32 10.91 -13.34
N PHE A 255 2.61 10.99 -13.02
CA PHE A 255 3.19 10.29 -11.89
C PHE A 255 2.88 10.95 -10.53
N ARG A 256 2.44 12.22 -10.50
CA ARG A 256 2.13 12.93 -9.24
C ARG A 256 1.06 12.22 -8.42
N TRP A 257 -0.03 11.83 -9.06
CA TRP A 257 -1.09 11.09 -8.38
C TRP A 257 -0.83 9.59 -8.45
N LEU A 258 -0.37 9.07 -9.60
CA LEU A 258 -0.25 7.63 -9.83
C LEU A 258 0.86 6.99 -8.97
N GLY A 259 2.00 7.67 -8.81
CA GLY A 259 3.16 7.13 -8.12
C GLY A 259 2.99 6.90 -6.62
N THR A 260 2.05 7.58 -5.98
CA THR A 260 1.72 7.39 -4.54
C THR A 260 0.41 6.64 -4.32
N PHE A 261 -0.36 6.43 -5.40
CA PHE A 261 -1.73 5.93 -5.33
C PHE A 261 -1.88 4.58 -4.61
N PRO A 262 -1.02 3.56 -4.84
CA PRO A 262 -1.16 2.26 -4.17
C PRO A 262 -1.23 2.38 -2.64
N TRP A 263 -0.32 3.17 -2.05
CA TRP A 263 -0.26 3.34 -0.60
C TRP A 263 -1.38 4.21 -0.05
N ARG A 264 -1.73 5.31 -0.74
CA ARG A 264 -2.82 6.20 -0.31
C ARG A 264 -4.20 5.54 -0.37
N ALA A 265 -4.44 4.76 -1.42
CA ALA A 265 -5.70 4.06 -1.64
C ALA A 265 -5.73 2.67 -0.99
N VAL A 266 -4.63 2.21 -0.39
CA VAL A 266 -4.47 0.86 0.17
C VAL A 266 -4.86 -0.20 -0.85
N THR A 267 -4.10 -0.21 -1.95
CA THR A 267 -4.25 -1.10 -3.10
C THR A 267 -2.87 -1.41 -3.70
N TRP A 268 -2.83 -2.20 -4.77
CA TRP A 268 -1.62 -2.54 -5.49
C TRP A 268 -1.78 -2.38 -6.99
N PHE A 269 -0.65 -2.27 -7.69
CA PHE A 269 -0.59 -2.23 -9.14
C PHE A 269 -0.02 -3.52 -9.69
N GLY A 270 -0.70 -4.08 -10.68
CA GLY A 270 -0.27 -5.24 -11.43
C GLY A 270 -0.38 -5.01 -12.93
N PRO A 271 0.26 -5.86 -13.75
CA PRO A 271 0.02 -5.88 -15.18
C PRO A 271 -1.47 -6.05 -15.48
N GLY A 272 -1.97 -5.29 -16.45
CA GLY A 272 -3.37 -5.29 -16.86
C GLY A 272 -4.31 -4.44 -15.99
N HIS A 273 -3.86 -3.92 -14.84
CA HIS A 273 -4.70 -3.05 -14.03
C HIS A 273 -4.99 -1.74 -14.77
N SER A 274 -6.25 -1.30 -14.70
CA SER A 274 -6.66 0.03 -15.15
C SER A 274 -7.00 0.92 -13.96
N VAL A 275 -6.51 2.17 -13.99
CA VAL A 275 -6.66 3.12 -12.89
C VAL A 275 -7.31 4.39 -13.43
N LYS A 276 -8.48 4.74 -12.88
CA LYS A 276 -9.19 5.96 -13.25
C LYS A 276 -8.31 7.19 -12.97
N TRP A 277 -8.19 8.05 -13.97
CA TRP A 277 -7.45 9.31 -13.83
C TRP A 277 -8.21 10.24 -12.88
N MET A 278 -7.59 10.58 -11.76
CA MET A 278 -8.15 11.48 -10.76
C MET A 278 -8.18 12.91 -11.31
N GLU A 279 -9.33 13.57 -11.28
CA GLU A 279 -9.48 14.91 -11.85
C GLU A 279 -8.78 15.94 -10.96
N ALA A 280 -7.58 16.35 -11.35
CA ALA A 280 -6.90 17.54 -10.83
C ALA A 280 -6.85 18.57 -11.96
N GLY A 281 -7.38 19.78 -11.73
CA GLY A 281 -7.54 20.81 -12.78
C GLY A 281 -6.23 21.21 -13.47
N GLU A 282 -5.12 20.91 -12.84
CA GLU A 282 -3.77 21.16 -13.31
C GLU A 282 -3.36 20.25 -14.50
N ASP A 283 -3.80 19.00 -14.55
CA ASP A 283 -3.30 17.99 -15.52
C ASP A 283 -4.11 17.94 -16.83
N SER A 284 -5.07 18.84 -17.01
CA SER A 284 -5.95 18.89 -18.18
C SER A 284 -5.22 18.87 -19.54
N PRO A 285 -4.08 19.57 -19.73
CA PRO A 285 -3.34 19.54 -21.00
C PRO A 285 -2.79 18.15 -21.35
N LEU A 286 -2.35 17.37 -20.36
CA LEU A 286 -1.85 16.01 -20.56
C LEU A 286 -2.99 15.02 -20.76
N ARG A 287 -4.05 15.19 -19.97
CA ARG A 287 -5.17 14.25 -19.93
C ARG A 287 -5.88 14.16 -21.27
N GLY A 288 -6.09 15.27 -21.98
CA GLY A 288 -6.83 15.28 -23.24
C GLY A 288 -8.19 14.57 -23.09
N ASN A 289 -8.44 13.54 -23.91
CA ASN A 289 -9.64 12.69 -23.83
C ASN A 289 -9.44 11.41 -22.97
N HIS A 290 -8.26 11.20 -22.39
CA HIS A 290 -7.97 10.06 -21.54
C HIS A 290 -8.66 10.22 -20.19
N THR A 291 -9.20 9.13 -19.66
CA THR A 291 -9.90 9.12 -18.35
C THR A 291 -9.39 8.06 -17.40
N ALA A 292 -8.45 7.24 -17.85
CA ALA A 292 -7.76 6.25 -17.05
C ALA A 292 -6.38 5.98 -17.66
N VAL A 293 -5.62 5.14 -16.97
CA VAL A 293 -4.39 4.54 -17.47
C VAL A 293 -4.53 3.02 -17.41
N LEU A 294 -3.93 2.33 -18.37
CA LEU A 294 -3.66 0.90 -18.34
C LEU A 294 -2.19 0.70 -17.96
N LEU A 295 -1.92 -0.27 -17.09
CA LEU A 295 -0.57 -0.66 -16.71
C LEU A 295 -0.20 -1.95 -17.45
N VAL A 296 0.89 -1.96 -18.21
CA VAL A 296 1.36 -3.15 -18.95
C VAL A 296 2.80 -3.49 -18.58
N SER A 297 3.13 -4.77 -18.46
CA SER A 297 4.51 -5.21 -18.19
C SER A 297 5.40 -5.13 -19.44
N ASP A 298 4.83 -5.44 -20.59
CA ASP A 298 5.48 -5.32 -21.90
C ASP A 298 4.66 -4.37 -22.80
N PRO A 299 5.15 -3.16 -23.08
CA PRO A 299 4.46 -2.23 -23.97
C PRO A 299 4.67 -2.56 -25.46
N ALA A 300 5.61 -3.45 -25.82
CA ALA A 300 5.88 -3.82 -27.22
C ALA A 300 4.71 -4.58 -27.87
N VAL A 301 3.75 -5.06 -27.07
CA VAL A 301 2.48 -5.62 -27.54
C VAL A 301 1.57 -4.58 -28.22
N LEU A 302 1.83 -3.29 -28.01
CA LEU A 302 1.14 -2.17 -28.63
C LEU A 302 1.96 -1.62 -29.81
N SER A 303 1.37 -0.73 -30.60
CA SER A 303 2.03 -0.15 -31.77
C SER A 303 3.21 0.75 -31.39
N GLY A 304 4.29 0.67 -32.16
CA GLY A 304 5.45 1.55 -32.04
C GLY A 304 6.50 1.27 -33.11
N PRO A 305 7.58 2.05 -33.16
CA PRO A 305 8.64 1.85 -34.14
C PRO A 305 9.39 0.54 -33.86
N SER A 306 9.32 -0.43 -34.80
CA SER A 306 10.00 -1.73 -34.66
C SER A 306 11.51 -1.63 -34.54
N TRP A 307 12.10 -0.57 -35.08
CA TRP A 307 13.54 -0.28 -35.03
C TRP A 307 13.98 0.42 -33.73
N ALA A 308 13.03 0.91 -32.92
CA ALA A 308 13.30 1.51 -31.62
C ALA A 308 12.32 0.95 -30.57
N PRO A 309 12.45 -0.35 -30.23
CA PRO A 309 11.56 -0.99 -29.26
C PRO A 309 11.70 -0.35 -27.87
N PRO A 310 10.75 -0.59 -26.96
CA PRO A 310 10.87 -0.20 -25.56
C PRO A 310 12.17 -0.77 -24.95
N PRO A 311 12.89 -0.02 -24.09
CA PRO A 311 14.06 -0.56 -23.39
C PRO A 311 13.64 -1.69 -22.44
N ASP A 312 14.49 -2.72 -22.33
CA ASP A 312 14.34 -3.75 -21.31
C ASP A 312 14.72 -3.17 -19.95
N LEU A 313 13.75 -3.17 -19.03
CA LEU A 313 13.91 -2.68 -17.67
C LEU A 313 13.98 -3.83 -16.64
N SER A 314 13.97 -5.09 -17.08
CA SER A 314 14.05 -6.25 -16.21
C SER A 314 15.39 -6.33 -15.46
N GLY A 315 15.44 -7.12 -14.38
CA GLY A 315 16.67 -7.42 -13.64
C GLY A 315 17.00 -6.50 -12.46
N LEU A 316 16.20 -5.46 -12.21
CA LEU A 316 16.29 -4.70 -10.96
C LEU A 316 15.70 -5.51 -9.81
N SER A 317 16.39 -5.55 -8.67
CA SER A 317 15.87 -6.08 -7.41
C SER A 317 16.12 -5.09 -6.28
N PHE A 318 15.28 -5.16 -5.24
CA PHE A 318 15.39 -4.31 -4.07
C PHE A 318 15.03 -5.10 -2.80
N HIS A 319 15.94 -5.13 -1.81
CA HIS A 319 15.84 -5.97 -0.60
C HIS A 319 15.46 -7.44 -0.88
N GLY A 320 15.92 -8.00 -2.00
CA GLY A 320 15.69 -9.40 -2.36
C GLY A 320 14.45 -9.67 -3.22
N ASP A 321 13.51 -8.71 -3.32
CA ASP A 321 12.38 -8.84 -4.23
C ASP A 321 12.73 -8.29 -5.62
N PRO A 322 12.24 -8.91 -6.71
CA PRO A 322 12.32 -8.31 -8.04
C PRO A 322 11.50 -7.02 -8.11
N VAL A 323 11.96 -6.07 -8.93
CA VAL A 323 11.22 -4.84 -9.22
C VAL A 323 10.58 -4.97 -10.59
N ASN A 324 9.25 -4.96 -10.62
CA ASN A 324 8.48 -4.96 -11.86
C ASN A 324 8.33 -3.55 -12.43
N TRP A 325 8.62 -3.40 -13.70
CA TRP A 325 8.36 -2.15 -14.40
C TRP A 325 6.99 -2.21 -15.08
N LEU A 326 6.08 -1.32 -14.69
CA LEU A 326 4.77 -1.20 -15.31
C LEU A 326 4.74 0.04 -16.19
N TRP A 327 4.54 -0.17 -17.49
CA TRP A 327 4.40 0.88 -18.47
C TRP A 327 2.99 1.47 -18.45
N VAL A 328 2.92 2.79 -18.37
CA VAL A 328 1.69 3.56 -18.25
C VAL A 328 1.20 3.90 -19.65
N VAL A 329 0.00 3.43 -20.00
CA VAL A 329 -0.65 3.70 -21.28
C VAL A 329 -1.96 4.45 -20.99
N PRO A 330 -2.06 5.76 -21.29
CA PRO A 330 -3.33 6.48 -21.14
C PRO A 330 -4.44 5.88 -22.02
N ILE A 331 -5.62 5.68 -21.44
CA ILE A 331 -6.80 5.14 -22.11
C ILE A 331 -8.01 6.07 -21.96
N THR A 332 -8.84 6.09 -22.98
CA THR A 332 -10.09 6.85 -23.09
C THR A 332 -11.19 6.24 -22.21
N ARG A 333 -12.30 6.97 -22.08
CA ARG A 333 -13.46 6.47 -21.32
C ARG A 333 -14.07 5.19 -21.90
N PRO A 334 -14.32 5.07 -23.23
CA PRO A 334 -14.81 3.82 -23.80
C PRO A 334 -13.89 2.63 -23.53
N GLU A 335 -12.57 2.81 -23.66
CA GLU A 335 -11.58 1.76 -23.40
C GLU A 335 -11.57 1.35 -21.92
N HIS A 336 -11.66 2.30 -20.98
CA HIS A 336 -11.75 1.99 -19.55
C HIS A 336 -13.07 1.32 -19.17
N LEU A 337 -14.20 1.67 -19.81
CA LEU A 337 -15.46 0.93 -19.61
C LEU A 337 -15.35 -0.50 -20.14
N PHE A 338 -14.74 -0.68 -21.31
CA PHE A 338 -14.47 -2.00 -21.87
C PHE A 338 -13.60 -2.86 -20.93
N ALA A 339 -12.56 -2.25 -20.33
CA ALA A 339 -11.68 -2.88 -19.34
C ALA A 339 -12.39 -3.36 -18.06
N LYS A 340 -13.58 -2.83 -17.74
CA LYS A 340 -14.36 -3.28 -16.58
C LYS A 340 -15.19 -4.51 -16.87
N GLU A 341 -15.46 -4.78 -18.15
CA GLU A 341 -16.31 -5.86 -18.61
C GLU A 341 -15.51 -7.04 -19.18
N HIS A 342 -14.22 -6.82 -19.48
CA HIS A 342 -13.34 -7.79 -20.12
C HIS A 342 -12.00 -7.89 -19.38
N ASP A 343 -11.28 -8.99 -19.56
CA ASP A 343 -9.93 -9.14 -19.03
C ASP A 343 -8.92 -8.21 -19.73
N ALA A 344 -7.75 -8.09 -19.10
CA ALA A 344 -6.70 -7.20 -19.58
C ALA A 344 -6.13 -7.63 -20.94
N GLU A 345 -6.02 -8.94 -21.20
CA GLU A 345 -5.50 -9.47 -22.46
C GLU A 345 -6.41 -9.07 -23.63
N THR A 346 -7.73 -9.18 -23.46
CA THR A 346 -8.72 -8.77 -24.44
C THR A 346 -8.64 -7.27 -24.72
N LEU A 347 -8.49 -6.45 -23.67
CA LEU A 347 -8.31 -5.00 -23.85
C LEU A 347 -7.01 -4.69 -24.62
N VAL A 348 -5.89 -5.30 -24.24
CA VAL A 348 -4.59 -5.09 -24.89
C VAL A 348 -4.65 -5.50 -26.36
N ALA A 349 -5.23 -6.66 -26.67
CA ALA A 349 -5.41 -7.13 -28.04
C ALA A 349 -6.27 -6.16 -28.87
N LYS A 350 -7.38 -5.65 -28.29
CA LYS A 350 -8.22 -4.63 -28.93
C LYS A 350 -7.43 -3.36 -29.21
N LEU A 351 -6.70 -2.83 -28.23
CA LEU A 351 -5.89 -1.62 -28.37
C LEU A 351 -4.80 -1.81 -29.45
N ALA A 352 -4.14 -2.96 -29.47
CA ALA A 352 -3.15 -3.30 -30.49
C ALA A 352 -3.75 -3.34 -31.90
N ALA A 353 -4.91 -3.98 -32.06
CA ALA A 353 -5.64 -4.04 -33.33
C ALA A 353 -6.09 -2.66 -33.83
N GLU A 354 -6.35 -1.72 -32.92
CA GLU A 354 -6.69 -0.33 -33.22
C GLU A 354 -5.46 0.56 -33.46
N GLY A 355 -4.26 0.00 -33.44
CA GLY A 355 -3.03 0.75 -33.67
C GLY A 355 -2.65 1.65 -32.49
N ARG A 356 -3.13 1.37 -31.28
CA ARG A 356 -2.78 2.15 -30.08
C ARG A 356 -1.26 2.13 -29.89
N SER A 357 -0.67 3.32 -29.83
CA SER A 357 0.76 3.49 -29.54
C SER A 357 1.06 3.33 -28.05
N TRP A 358 2.18 2.71 -27.70
CA TRP A 358 2.74 2.75 -26.33
C TRP A 358 3.59 4.01 -26.05
N ILE A 359 3.89 4.78 -27.09
CA ILE A 359 4.50 6.11 -26.98
C ILE A 359 3.38 7.15 -26.92
N LEU A 360 3.33 7.91 -25.82
CA LEU A 360 2.42 9.04 -25.66
C LEU A 360 2.87 10.23 -26.52
N GLY A 361 2.06 10.61 -27.49
CA GLY A 361 2.34 11.69 -28.45
C GLY A 361 1.35 12.83 -28.40
#